data_AF-A0A8T4G819-F1
#
_entry.id   AF-A0A8T4G819-F1
#
_cell.length_a   1.000
_cell.length_b   1.000
_cell.length_c   1.000
_cell.angle_alpha   90.00
_cell.angle_beta   90.00
_cell.angle_gamma   90.00
#
_symmetry.space_group_name_H-M   'P 1'
#
loop_
_entity.id
_entity.type
_entity.pdbx_description
1 polymer ?
#
loop_
_entity_poly.entity_id
_entity_poly.type
_entity_poly.pdbx_seq_one_letter_code
_entity_poly.pdbx_strand_id
1 'polypeptide(L)'
;MFEELVSEIRRFVNGKVEEGLVDIRDCQEFPGWDRGKDVILRGELAYELGKQSSALLLMWGEAENRIYLPKKNGREQLAVIVISEAEVDDAYECFRAMRDAFYSLNLRGVTIRSLPSHMRVWLRVGVNADREGFNLGVFGRAIIESMNSLDFVRATDVIFLTSKEEIEVLKEQFSKGKKIVEALIKMHEEKVLNCDECNYSDVCSEIPELRRIRERMRKKRDKG
;
A
#
# COMPACT_ATOMS: atom_id res chain seq x y z
N MET A 1 2.84 10.98 11.15
CA MET A 1 3.28 11.00 9.74
C MET A 1 2.12 10.87 8.77
N PHE A 2 1.27 9.85 8.92
CA PHE A 2 0.19 9.56 7.98
C PHE A 2 -1.22 9.81 8.54
N GLU A 3 -1.35 10.34 9.74
CA GLU A 3 -2.61 10.37 10.51
C GLU A 3 -3.74 11.10 9.74
N GLU A 4 -3.44 12.26 9.17
CA GLU A 4 -4.39 13.02 8.35
C GLU A 4 -4.79 12.23 7.09
N LEU A 5 -3.82 11.62 6.41
CA LEU A 5 -4.05 10.84 5.20
C LEU A 5 -4.89 9.58 5.48
N VAL A 6 -4.61 8.89 6.58
CA VAL A 6 -5.42 7.75 7.07
C VAL A 6 -6.84 8.24 7.35
N SER A 7 -6.99 9.36 8.07
CA SER A 7 -8.31 9.92 8.42
C SER A 7 -9.15 10.24 7.19
N GLU A 8 -8.55 10.87 6.17
CA GLU A 8 -9.23 11.19 4.91
C GLU A 8 -9.65 9.95 4.13
N ILE A 9 -8.75 8.97 3.98
CA ILE A 9 -9.06 7.71 3.29
C ILE A 9 -10.15 6.94 4.03
N ARG A 10 -10.07 6.85 5.37
CA ARG A 10 -11.10 6.19 6.19
C ARG A 10 -12.45 6.86 6.05
N ARG A 11 -12.50 8.20 6.06
CA ARG A 11 -13.75 8.95 5.86
C ARG A 11 -14.38 8.63 4.51
N PHE A 12 -13.58 8.61 3.44
CA PHE A 12 -14.06 8.25 2.11
C PHE A 12 -14.60 6.81 2.06
N VAL A 13 -13.84 5.84 2.57
CA VAL A 13 -14.21 4.42 2.50
C VAL A 13 -15.42 4.12 3.40
N ASN A 14 -15.51 4.72 4.59
CA ASN A 14 -16.65 4.53 5.48
C ASN A 14 -17.94 5.09 4.86
N GLY A 15 -17.88 6.23 4.15
CA GLY A 15 -19.03 6.70 3.37
C GLY A 15 -19.48 5.69 2.31
N LYS A 16 -18.54 4.99 1.66
CA LYS A 16 -18.86 3.91 0.71
C LYS A 16 -19.43 2.66 1.36
N VAL A 17 -19.04 2.37 2.60
CA VAL A 17 -19.64 1.30 3.40
C VAL A 17 -21.08 1.64 3.76
N GLU A 18 -21.36 2.88 4.17
CA GLU A 18 -22.72 3.36 4.46
C GLU A 18 -23.62 3.36 3.22
N GLU A 19 -23.07 3.71 2.05
CA GLU A 19 -23.74 3.58 0.74
C GLU A 19 -23.92 2.11 0.30
N GLY A 20 -23.33 1.16 1.02
CA GLY A 20 -23.39 -0.26 0.71
C GLY A 20 -22.61 -0.66 -0.53
N LEU A 21 -21.62 0.15 -0.96
CA LEU A 21 -20.77 -0.08 -2.13
C LEU A 21 -19.49 -0.88 -1.78
N VAL A 22 -19.08 -0.85 -0.52
CA VAL A 22 -17.93 -1.59 0.01
C VAL A 22 -18.38 -2.52 1.11
N ASP A 23 -17.92 -3.76 1.07
CA ASP A 23 -18.07 -4.74 2.15
C ASP A 23 -16.79 -4.78 2.99
N ILE A 24 -16.95 -4.77 4.31
CA ILE A 24 -15.87 -5.00 5.27
C ILE A 24 -15.92 -6.47 5.67
N ARG A 25 -14.80 -7.17 5.50
CA ARG A 25 -14.66 -8.59 5.86
C ARG A 25 -13.44 -8.81 6.73
N ASP A 26 -13.53 -9.77 7.64
CA ASP A 26 -12.39 -10.21 8.42
C ASP A 26 -11.46 -11.04 7.52
N CYS A 27 -10.14 -10.86 7.67
CA CYS A 27 -9.17 -11.60 6.87
C CYS A 27 -9.30 -13.12 7.01
N GLN A 28 -9.75 -13.63 8.15
CA GLN A 28 -9.92 -15.06 8.42
C GLN A 28 -11.08 -15.68 7.63
N GLU A 29 -11.97 -14.88 7.05
CA GLU A 29 -13.07 -15.36 6.20
C GLU A 29 -12.58 -15.88 4.83
N PHE A 30 -11.38 -15.50 4.41
CA PHE A 30 -10.78 -15.96 3.15
C PHE A 30 -9.78 -17.08 3.42
N PRO A 31 -9.64 -18.09 2.56
CA PRO A 31 -8.62 -19.12 2.75
C PRO A 31 -7.22 -18.55 2.58
N GLY A 32 -6.23 -19.18 3.24
CA GLY A 32 -4.83 -18.98 2.90
C GLY A 32 -4.55 -19.45 1.45
N TRP A 33 -3.49 -18.93 0.85
CA TRP A 33 -3.14 -19.26 -0.53
C TRP A 33 -1.70 -19.74 -0.65
N ASP A 34 -1.47 -20.73 -1.52
CA ASP A 34 -0.15 -21.30 -1.70
C ASP A 34 0.83 -20.26 -2.26
N ARG A 35 2.08 -20.33 -1.78
CA ARG A 35 3.16 -19.48 -2.27
C ARG A 35 3.75 -20.06 -3.55
N GLY A 36 4.01 -19.21 -4.55
CA GLY A 36 4.56 -19.64 -5.83
C GLY A 36 5.06 -18.48 -6.68
N LYS A 37 6.14 -18.68 -7.44
CA LYS A 37 6.72 -17.69 -8.36
C LYS A 37 6.35 -18.05 -9.80
N ASP A 38 5.07 -17.88 -10.12
CA ASP A 38 4.56 -18.24 -11.44
C ASP A 38 4.55 -17.03 -12.38
N VAL A 39 4.95 -17.26 -13.63
CA VAL A 39 4.84 -16.28 -14.71
C VAL A 39 3.68 -16.68 -15.59
N ILE A 40 2.60 -15.90 -15.56
CA ILE A 40 1.39 -16.20 -16.32
C ILE A 40 1.52 -15.68 -17.75
N LEU A 41 1.40 -16.57 -18.74
CA LEU A 41 1.39 -16.17 -20.15
C LEU A 41 0.01 -15.68 -20.57
N ARG A 42 -0.08 -14.95 -21.69
CA ARG A 42 -1.35 -14.34 -22.14
C ARG A 42 -2.46 -15.36 -22.39
N GLY A 43 -2.12 -16.58 -22.82
CA GLY A 43 -3.08 -17.66 -23.06
C GLY A 43 -3.62 -18.35 -21.79
N GLU A 44 -3.02 -18.08 -20.63
CA GLU A 44 -3.35 -18.72 -19.34
C GLU A 44 -4.05 -17.76 -18.39
N LEU A 45 -4.36 -16.56 -18.86
CA LEU A 45 -4.86 -15.46 -18.08
C LEU A 45 -6.39 -15.53 -17.94
N ALA A 46 -6.89 -15.45 -16.71
CA ALA A 46 -8.31 -15.25 -16.44
C ALA A 46 -8.67 -13.76 -16.52
N TYR A 47 -7.94 -12.93 -15.77
CA TYR A 47 -8.14 -11.48 -15.71
C TYR A 47 -6.88 -10.72 -15.28
N GLU A 48 -6.86 -9.41 -15.53
CA GLU A 48 -5.80 -8.48 -15.14
C GLU A 48 -6.40 -7.25 -14.46
N LEU A 49 -5.80 -6.79 -13.38
CA LEU A 49 -6.22 -5.57 -12.68
C LEU A 49 -5.01 -4.64 -12.51
N GLY A 50 -5.18 -3.35 -12.83
CA GLY A 50 -4.13 -2.33 -12.62
C GLY A 50 -3.21 -2.08 -13.83
N LYS A 51 -3.46 -2.72 -14.97
CA LYS A 51 -2.64 -2.53 -16.18
C LYS A 51 -2.68 -1.10 -16.70
N GLN A 52 -3.87 -0.52 -16.83
CA GLN A 52 -4.05 0.84 -17.35
C GLN A 52 -3.89 1.89 -16.26
N SER A 53 -4.59 1.71 -15.13
CA SER A 53 -4.54 2.61 -13.99
C SER A 53 -4.40 1.79 -12.71
N SER A 54 -3.36 2.08 -11.94
CA SER A 54 -3.15 1.44 -10.65
C SER A 54 -2.53 2.40 -9.66
N ALA A 55 -2.81 2.19 -8.38
CA ALA A 55 -2.12 2.86 -7.29
C ALA A 55 -1.83 1.88 -6.15
N LEU A 56 -0.74 2.11 -5.45
CA LEU A 56 -0.38 1.41 -4.23
C LEU A 56 -0.05 2.47 -3.18
N LEU A 57 -0.60 2.32 -1.98
CA LEU A 57 -0.20 3.15 -0.86
C LEU A 57 0.06 2.25 0.33
N LEU A 58 1.27 2.37 0.89
CA LEU A 58 1.68 1.68 2.11
C LEU A 58 1.88 2.74 3.18
N MET A 59 1.19 2.60 4.29
CA MET A 59 1.15 3.61 5.33
C MET A 59 0.80 2.97 6.68
N TRP A 60 1.02 3.71 7.76
CA TRP A 60 0.70 3.24 9.11
C TRP A 60 -0.35 4.10 9.81
N GLY A 61 -1.15 3.46 10.66
CA GLY A 61 -2.28 4.03 11.39
C GLY A 61 -3.13 2.94 12.05
N GLU A 62 -4.24 3.29 12.69
CA GLU A 62 -5.13 2.30 13.33
C GLU A 62 -5.65 1.27 12.31
N ALA A 63 -5.61 -0.02 12.68
CA ALA A 63 -5.98 -1.15 11.85
C ALA A 63 -6.52 -2.33 12.70
N GLU A 64 -7.32 -3.21 12.08
CA GLU A 64 -8.04 -4.29 12.77
C GLU A 64 -8.05 -5.62 11.99
N ASN A 65 -7.15 -5.83 11.02
CA ASN A 65 -7.12 -7.02 10.15
C ASN A 65 -8.33 -7.17 9.22
N ARG A 66 -8.82 -6.03 8.72
CA ARG A 66 -9.99 -5.93 7.86
C ARG A 66 -9.63 -5.79 6.39
N ILE A 67 -10.45 -6.40 5.54
CA ILE A 67 -10.37 -6.25 4.09
C ILE A 67 -11.63 -5.52 3.62
N TYR A 68 -11.42 -4.38 2.95
CA TYR A 68 -12.47 -3.57 2.35
C TYR A 68 -12.55 -3.93 0.87
N LEU A 69 -13.63 -4.63 0.50
CA LEU A 69 -13.85 -5.16 -0.84
C LEU A 69 -14.95 -4.37 -1.56
N PRO A 70 -14.73 -3.95 -2.81
CA PRO A 70 -15.79 -3.35 -3.59
C PRO A 70 -16.84 -4.41 -3.94
N LYS A 71 -18.14 -4.09 -3.75
CA LYS A 71 -19.22 -5.02 -4.15
C LYS A 71 -19.29 -5.24 -5.66
N LYS A 72 -18.89 -4.24 -6.44
CA LYS A 72 -18.78 -4.32 -7.89
C LYS A 72 -17.32 -4.22 -8.27
N ASN A 73 -16.77 -5.33 -8.76
CA ASN A 73 -15.41 -5.35 -9.28
C ASN A 73 -15.39 -4.67 -10.66
N GLY A 74 -14.65 -3.56 -10.75
CA GLY A 74 -14.13 -3.13 -12.03
C GLY A 74 -13.13 -4.16 -12.58
N ARG A 75 -12.89 -4.12 -13.90
CA ARG A 75 -12.10 -5.15 -14.59
C ARG A 75 -10.69 -4.73 -14.97
N GLU A 76 -10.32 -3.46 -14.82
CA GLU A 76 -9.05 -2.96 -15.37
C GLU A 76 -8.26 -2.08 -14.41
N GLN A 77 -8.92 -1.49 -13.42
CA GLN A 77 -8.31 -0.58 -12.45
C GLN A 77 -8.06 -1.30 -11.12
N LEU A 78 -6.99 -0.90 -10.44
CA LEU A 78 -6.67 -1.43 -9.12
C LEU A 78 -5.92 -0.39 -8.28
N ALA A 79 -6.55 0.09 -7.22
CA ALA A 79 -5.79 0.66 -6.13
C ALA A 79 -5.77 -0.29 -4.93
N VAL A 80 -4.61 -0.40 -4.30
CA VAL A 80 -4.41 -1.14 -3.06
C VAL A 80 -3.88 -0.16 -2.03
N ILE A 81 -4.62 0.05 -0.96
CA ILE A 81 -4.19 0.86 0.18
C ILE A 81 -4.00 -0.10 1.35
N VAL A 82 -2.82 -0.07 1.95
CA VAL A 82 -2.44 -0.89 3.10
C VAL A 82 -2.18 0.04 4.27
N ILE A 83 -2.95 -0.14 5.34
CA ILE A 83 -2.83 0.62 6.58
C ILE A 83 -2.42 -0.37 7.67
N SER A 84 -1.18 -0.28 8.13
CA SER A 84 -0.68 -1.13 9.21
C SER A 84 -0.58 -0.38 10.52
N GLU A 85 -1.12 -0.96 11.58
CA GLU A 85 -0.87 -0.47 12.92
C GLU A 85 0.50 -0.94 13.36
N ALA A 86 1.40 0.00 13.58
CA ALA A 86 2.82 -0.27 13.73
C ALA A 86 3.46 0.59 14.81
N GLU A 87 4.40 -0.01 15.55
CA GLU A 87 5.31 0.70 16.44
C GLU A 87 6.51 1.21 15.63
N VAL A 88 6.51 2.50 15.29
CA VAL A 88 7.46 3.08 14.33
C VAL A 88 8.60 3.82 15.03
N ASP A 89 9.74 3.16 15.17
CA ASP A 89 10.97 3.75 15.72
C ASP A 89 11.83 4.47 14.66
N ASP A 90 12.12 3.78 13.56
CA ASP A 90 12.78 4.34 12.37
C ASP A 90 11.82 4.24 11.17
N ALA A 91 11.20 5.37 10.85
CA ALA A 91 10.20 5.46 9.79
C ALA A 91 10.68 4.91 8.44
N TYR A 92 11.97 5.10 8.09
CA TYR A 92 12.47 4.63 6.81
C TYR A 92 12.71 3.12 6.80
N GLU A 93 13.29 2.56 7.87
CA GLU A 93 13.47 1.11 7.97
C GLU A 93 12.12 0.37 8.08
N CYS A 94 11.17 0.91 8.85
CA CYS A 94 9.80 0.37 8.90
C CYS A 94 9.13 0.43 7.52
N PHE A 95 9.20 1.56 6.82
CA PHE A 95 8.65 1.68 5.47
C PHE A 95 9.31 0.69 4.50
N ARG A 96 10.64 0.57 4.53
CA ARG A 96 11.40 -0.38 3.70
C ARG A 96 10.96 -1.82 3.96
N ALA A 97 10.83 -2.21 5.23
CA ALA A 97 10.39 -3.56 5.61
C ALA A 97 8.96 -3.86 5.13
N MET A 98 8.00 -2.94 5.33
CA MET A 98 6.63 -3.08 4.82
C MET A 98 6.61 -3.19 3.28
N ARG A 99 7.37 -2.34 2.61
CA ARG A 99 7.50 -2.34 1.16
C ARG A 99 8.04 -3.67 0.65
N ASP A 100 9.10 -4.18 1.26
CA ASP A 100 9.74 -5.44 0.88
C ASP A 100 8.82 -6.64 1.18
N ALA A 101 8.06 -6.60 2.28
CA ALA A 101 7.00 -7.58 2.60
C ALA A 101 5.88 -7.60 1.55
N PHE A 102 5.46 -6.45 1.02
CA PHE A 102 4.48 -6.40 -0.06
C PHE A 102 5.05 -6.95 -1.38
N TYR A 103 6.27 -6.55 -1.75
CA TYR A 103 6.86 -6.93 -3.04
C TYR A 103 7.44 -8.35 -3.08
N SER A 104 7.62 -8.98 -1.92
CA SER A 104 7.98 -10.39 -1.82
C SER A 104 6.75 -11.32 -1.84
N LEU A 105 5.53 -10.78 -1.97
CA LEU A 105 4.33 -11.60 -2.17
C LEU A 105 4.46 -12.44 -3.44
N ASN A 106 4.53 -13.76 -3.24
CA ASN A 106 4.56 -14.76 -4.29
C ASN A 106 3.36 -15.68 -4.06
N LEU A 107 2.42 -15.75 -5.00
CA LEU A 107 1.17 -16.48 -4.88
C LEU A 107 1.02 -17.40 -6.09
N ARG A 108 0.74 -18.70 -5.86
CA ARG A 108 0.60 -19.71 -6.91
C ARG A 108 -0.47 -19.28 -7.91
N GLY A 109 -0.14 -19.33 -9.21
CA GLY A 109 -1.01 -18.95 -10.32
C GLY A 109 -1.35 -17.45 -10.40
N VAL A 110 -0.58 -16.59 -9.72
CA VAL A 110 -0.77 -15.13 -9.69
C VAL A 110 0.56 -14.42 -9.92
N THR A 111 0.61 -13.48 -10.87
CA THR A 111 1.76 -12.61 -11.08
C THR A 111 1.44 -11.21 -10.56
N ILE A 112 2.17 -10.77 -9.54
CA ILE A 112 2.14 -9.39 -9.03
C ILE A 112 3.30 -8.63 -9.66
N ARG A 113 2.99 -7.61 -10.45
CA ARG A 113 3.98 -6.66 -10.98
C ARG A 113 3.83 -5.36 -10.22
N SER A 114 4.82 -5.08 -9.38
CA SER A 114 4.93 -3.80 -8.72
C SER A 114 5.98 -2.92 -9.40
N LEU A 115 5.72 -1.61 -9.40
CA LEU A 115 6.72 -0.59 -9.74
C LEU A 115 6.95 0.27 -8.50
N PRO A 116 7.92 -0.09 -7.64
CA PRO A 116 8.14 0.58 -6.36
C PRO A 116 8.32 2.09 -6.47
N SER A 117 9.10 2.55 -7.45
CA SER A 117 9.34 3.98 -7.72
C SER A 117 8.08 4.73 -8.16
N HIS A 118 7.06 4.03 -8.63
CA HIS A 118 5.83 4.63 -9.12
C HIS A 118 4.64 4.36 -8.20
N MET A 119 4.82 3.57 -7.13
CA MET A 119 3.74 3.17 -6.24
C MET A 119 2.56 2.58 -7.03
N ARG A 120 2.86 1.61 -7.89
CA ARG A 120 1.89 0.93 -8.76
C ARG A 120 1.91 -0.57 -8.53
N VAL A 121 0.74 -1.18 -8.68
CA VAL A 121 0.53 -2.62 -8.59
C VAL A 121 -0.34 -3.10 -9.74
N TRP A 122 0.13 -4.12 -10.45
CA TRP A 122 -0.60 -4.81 -11.51
C TRP A 122 -0.69 -6.28 -11.14
N LEU A 123 -1.92 -6.75 -10.96
CA LEU A 123 -2.25 -8.12 -10.64
C LEU A 123 -2.66 -8.86 -11.93
N ARG A 124 -2.05 -10.01 -12.20
CA ARG A 124 -2.45 -10.93 -13.27
C ARG A 124 -2.82 -12.26 -12.62
N VAL A 125 -4.00 -12.78 -12.94
CA VAL A 125 -4.52 -14.01 -12.33
C VAL A 125 -4.73 -15.05 -13.43
N GLY A 126 -4.24 -16.26 -13.18
CA GLY A 126 -4.32 -17.36 -14.13
C GLY A 126 -5.67 -18.09 -14.04
N VAL A 127 -6.07 -18.76 -15.12
CA VAL A 127 -7.33 -19.53 -15.20
C VAL A 127 -7.43 -20.58 -14.09
N ASN A 128 -6.32 -21.24 -13.73
CA ASN A 128 -6.34 -22.23 -12.66
C ASN A 128 -6.53 -21.58 -11.29
N ALA A 129 -5.83 -20.47 -10.99
CA ALA A 129 -6.00 -19.76 -9.73
C ALA A 129 -7.42 -19.21 -9.55
N ASP A 130 -7.99 -18.64 -10.62
CA ASP A 130 -9.38 -18.19 -10.64
C ASP A 130 -10.37 -19.33 -10.36
N ARG A 131 -10.20 -20.48 -11.02
CA ARG A 131 -11.02 -21.69 -10.79
C ARG A 131 -10.87 -22.27 -9.39
N GLU A 132 -9.69 -22.17 -8.81
CA GLU A 132 -9.39 -22.59 -7.43
C GLU A 132 -9.87 -21.58 -6.38
N GLY A 133 -10.45 -20.45 -6.79
CA GLY A 133 -11.13 -19.50 -5.91
C GLY A 133 -10.32 -18.25 -5.55
N PHE A 134 -9.21 -17.97 -6.24
CA PHE A 134 -8.44 -16.75 -6.02
C PHE A 134 -9.26 -15.50 -6.32
N ASN A 135 -9.30 -14.58 -5.37
CA ASN A 135 -10.00 -13.29 -5.48
C ASN A 135 -9.32 -12.20 -4.64
N LEU A 136 -9.83 -10.97 -4.69
CA LEU A 136 -9.25 -9.83 -3.96
C LEU A 136 -9.25 -10.03 -2.43
N GLY A 137 -10.21 -10.78 -1.86
CA GLY A 137 -10.19 -11.11 -0.44
C GLY A 137 -9.05 -12.05 -0.08
N VAL A 138 -8.79 -13.06 -0.91
CA VAL A 138 -7.60 -13.93 -0.79
C VAL A 138 -6.31 -13.11 -0.91
N PHE A 139 -6.26 -12.18 -1.88
CA PHE A 139 -5.11 -11.29 -2.03
C PHE A 139 -4.91 -10.37 -0.82
N GLY A 140 -6.00 -9.81 -0.29
CA GLY A 140 -6.00 -8.98 0.92
C GLY A 140 -5.49 -9.75 2.13
N ARG A 141 -5.97 -10.98 2.35
CA ARG A 141 -5.47 -11.86 3.41
C ARG A 141 -3.97 -12.10 3.27
N ALA A 142 -3.49 -12.40 2.06
CA ALA A 142 -2.06 -12.61 1.83
C ALA A 142 -1.20 -11.37 2.12
N ILE A 143 -1.72 -10.16 1.85
CA ILE A 143 -1.07 -8.90 2.22
C ILE A 143 -1.04 -8.75 3.74
N ILE A 144 -2.17 -8.96 4.43
CA ILE A 144 -2.27 -8.87 5.89
C ILE A 144 -1.31 -9.84 6.57
N GLU A 145 -1.27 -11.11 6.14
CA GLU A 145 -0.34 -12.11 6.66
C GLU A 145 1.12 -11.70 6.46
N SER A 146 1.44 -11.09 5.32
CA SER A 146 2.81 -10.62 5.05
C SER A 146 3.20 -9.43 5.94
N MET A 147 2.30 -8.45 6.09
CA MET A 147 2.55 -7.27 6.93
C MET A 147 2.64 -7.64 8.41
N ASN A 148 1.72 -8.48 8.91
CA ASN A 148 1.69 -8.92 10.30
C ASN A 148 2.83 -9.92 10.64
N SER A 149 3.61 -10.36 9.66
CA SER A 149 4.85 -11.11 9.91
C SER A 149 6.02 -10.23 10.34
N LEU A 150 5.87 -8.91 10.25
CA LEU A 150 6.84 -7.93 10.72
C LEU A 150 6.63 -7.68 12.22
N ASP A 151 7.67 -7.86 13.04
CA ASP A 151 7.57 -7.81 14.51
C ASP A 151 7.02 -6.48 15.07
N PHE A 152 7.14 -5.39 14.30
CA PHE A 152 6.66 -4.07 14.69
C PHE A 152 5.23 -3.77 14.20
N VAL A 153 4.56 -4.69 13.51
CA VAL A 153 3.19 -4.55 13.00
C VAL A 153 2.23 -5.38 13.84
N ARG A 154 1.21 -4.74 14.42
CA ARG A 154 0.18 -5.38 15.25
C ARG A 154 -1.02 -5.88 14.44
N ALA A 155 -1.46 -5.07 13.47
CA ALA A 155 -2.62 -5.36 12.65
C ALA A 155 -2.50 -4.62 11.31
N THR A 156 -3.20 -5.10 10.28
CA THR A 156 -3.18 -4.49 8.95
C THR A 156 -4.55 -4.50 8.31
N ASP A 157 -5.01 -3.36 7.85
CA ASP A 157 -6.19 -3.26 6.99
C ASP A 157 -5.77 -3.11 5.53
N VAL A 158 -6.54 -3.73 4.64
CA VAL A 158 -6.34 -3.66 3.19
C VAL A 158 -7.60 -3.15 2.51
N ILE A 159 -7.46 -2.12 1.70
CA ILE A 159 -8.55 -1.49 0.99
C ILE A 159 -8.32 -1.62 -0.51
N PHE A 160 -9.29 -2.20 -1.20
CA PHE A 160 -9.28 -2.32 -2.66
C PHE A 160 -10.25 -1.34 -3.30
N LEU A 161 -9.77 -0.61 -4.30
CA LEU A 161 -10.60 0.19 -5.19
C LEU A 161 -10.43 -0.34 -6.60
N THR A 162 -11.53 -0.54 -7.32
CA THR A 162 -11.51 -1.10 -8.67
C THR A 162 -12.21 -0.22 -9.71
N SER A 163 -12.70 0.95 -9.32
CA SER A 163 -13.22 1.94 -10.28
C SER A 163 -12.22 3.07 -10.54
N LYS A 164 -12.32 3.68 -11.72
CA LYS A 164 -11.49 4.84 -12.08
C LYS A 164 -11.89 6.06 -11.27
N GLU A 165 -13.18 6.20 -11.02
CA GLU A 165 -13.80 7.33 -10.33
C GLU A 165 -13.32 7.40 -8.89
N GLU A 166 -13.31 6.28 -8.16
CA GLU A 166 -12.80 6.22 -6.78
C GLU A 166 -11.30 6.58 -6.72
N ILE A 167 -10.52 6.09 -7.67
CA ILE A 167 -9.08 6.38 -7.73
C ILE A 167 -8.84 7.87 -8.05
N GLU A 168 -9.62 8.47 -8.94
CA GLU A 168 -9.50 9.89 -9.26
C GLU A 168 -9.93 10.78 -8.08
N VAL A 169 -10.98 10.40 -7.35
CA VAL A 169 -11.40 11.11 -6.13
C VAL A 169 -10.28 11.11 -5.07
N LEU A 170 -9.52 10.02 -4.96
CA LEU A 170 -8.42 9.89 -4.01
C LEU A 170 -7.04 10.27 -4.60
N LYS A 171 -6.99 10.89 -5.77
CA LYS A 171 -5.73 11.18 -6.46
C LYS A 171 -4.81 12.10 -5.66
N GLU A 172 -5.39 13.07 -4.95
CA GLU A 172 -4.62 13.96 -4.07
C GLU A 172 -4.02 13.19 -2.89
N GLN A 173 -4.78 12.26 -2.30
CA GLN A 173 -4.31 11.38 -1.23
C GLN A 173 -3.18 10.47 -1.70
N PHE A 174 -3.30 9.84 -2.87
CA PHE A 174 -2.22 9.05 -3.45
C PHE A 174 -0.97 9.90 -3.75
N SER A 175 -1.17 11.12 -4.27
CA SER A 175 -0.08 12.06 -4.55
C SER A 175 0.64 12.49 -3.26
N LYS A 176 -0.12 12.87 -2.22
CA LYS A 176 0.40 13.24 -0.90
C LYS A 176 1.16 12.08 -0.27
N GLY A 177 0.58 10.89 -0.22
CA GLY A 177 1.23 9.68 0.28
C GLY A 177 2.53 9.36 -0.45
N LYS A 178 2.53 9.46 -1.79
CA LYS A 178 3.74 9.29 -2.60
C LYS A 178 4.82 10.31 -2.25
N LYS A 179 4.47 11.61 -2.13
CA LYS A 179 5.42 12.66 -1.74
C LYS A 179 6.04 12.41 -0.36
N ILE A 180 5.25 11.93 0.61
CA ILE A 180 5.75 11.60 1.95
C ILE A 180 6.84 10.52 1.86
N VAL A 181 6.57 9.45 1.11
CA VAL A 181 7.52 8.36 0.93
C VAL A 181 8.76 8.82 0.17
N GLU A 182 8.60 9.57 -0.92
CA GLU A 182 9.74 10.07 -1.69
C GLU A 182 10.63 10.99 -0.83
N ALA A 183 10.02 11.85 0.00
CA ALA A 183 10.74 12.66 0.97
C ALA A 183 11.51 11.80 1.98
N LEU A 184 10.88 10.75 2.51
CA LEU A 184 11.50 9.83 3.46
C LEU A 184 12.70 9.08 2.85
N ILE A 185 12.54 8.56 1.63
CA ILE A 185 13.62 7.88 0.88
C ILE A 185 14.76 8.86 0.62
N LYS A 186 14.46 10.04 0.08
CA LYS A 186 15.47 11.06 -0.26
C LYS A 186 16.29 11.47 0.96
N MET A 187 15.59 11.73 2.08
CA MET A 187 16.23 12.12 3.33
C MET A 187 17.22 11.06 3.83
N HIS A 188 16.89 9.78 3.70
CA HIS A 188 17.72 8.68 4.20
C HIS A 188 18.85 8.30 3.23
N GLU A 189 18.55 8.14 1.94
CA GLU A 189 19.49 7.59 0.94
C GLU A 189 20.48 8.63 0.43
N GLU A 190 20.04 9.86 0.17
CA GLU A 190 20.93 10.85 -0.43
C GLU A 190 21.78 11.58 0.63
N LYS A 191 21.39 11.56 1.92
CA LYS A 191 21.96 12.41 2.98
C LYS A 191 22.03 13.91 2.61
N VAL A 192 21.39 14.31 1.51
CA VAL A 192 21.36 15.68 1.00
C VAL A 192 20.30 16.44 1.78
N LEU A 193 20.77 17.23 2.75
CA LEU A 193 19.96 18.16 3.54
C LEU A 193 19.92 19.56 2.93
N ASN A 194 20.25 19.69 1.64
CA ASN A 194 20.21 20.96 0.92
C ASN A 194 18.74 21.27 0.56
N CYS A 195 18.02 21.81 1.54
CA CYS A 195 16.58 22.03 1.44
C CYS A 195 16.21 23.15 0.45
N ASP A 196 17.16 24.03 0.11
CA ASP A 196 16.93 25.21 -0.73
C ASP A 196 16.66 24.84 -2.21
N GLU A 197 17.03 23.62 -2.62
CA GLU A 197 16.77 23.05 -3.97
C GLU A 197 15.90 21.78 -3.91
N CYS A 198 15.34 21.45 -2.74
CA CYS A 198 14.61 20.20 -2.56
C CYS A 198 13.13 20.35 -2.94
N ASN A 199 12.70 19.62 -3.97
CA ASN A 199 11.30 19.52 -4.44
C ASN A 199 10.30 18.96 -3.40
N TYR A 200 10.77 18.54 -2.22
CA TYR A 200 9.95 17.98 -1.13
C TYR A 200 9.96 18.85 0.13
N SER A 201 10.49 20.07 0.04
CA SER A 201 10.63 20.99 1.18
C SER A 201 9.28 21.39 1.78
N ASP A 202 8.23 21.45 0.96
CA ASP A 202 6.83 21.66 1.33
C ASP A 202 6.37 20.57 2.32
N VAL A 203 6.38 19.31 1.89
CA VAL A 203 5.90 18.16 2.68
C VAL A 203 6.79 17.90 3.89
N CYS A 204 8.11 18.07 3.74
CA CYS A 204 9.04 17.94 4.86
C CYS A 204 8.82 18.99 5.95
N SER A 205 8.26 20.16 5.62
CA SER A 205 8.01 21.25 6.57
C SER A 205 6.64 21.14 7.22
N GLU A 206 5.65 20.61 6.50
CA GLU A 206 4.31 20.38 7.01
C GLU A 206 4.29 19.23 8.02
N ILE A 207 4.92 18.10 7.69
CA ILE A 207 4.79 16.87 8.48
C ILE A 207 5.75 16.88 9.67
N PRO A 208 5.25 16.83 10.92
CA PRO A 208 6.09 16.90 12.13
C PRO A 208 7.16 15.81 12.20
N GLU A 209 6.85 14.58 11.79
CA GLU A 209 7.80 13.46 11.84
C GLU A 209 8.94 13.64 10.83
N LEU A 210 8.65 14.10 9.61
CA LEU A 210 9.69 14.38 8.62
C LEU A 210 10.62 15.50 9.10
N ARG A 211 10.08 16.54 9.76
CA ARG A 211 10.88 17.58 10.41
C ARG A 211 11.82 17.01 11.48
N ARG A 212 11.30 16.15 12.37
CA ARG A 212 12.10 15.50 13.43
C ARG A 212 13.20 14.62 12.86
N ILE A 213 12.90 13.84 11.81
CA ILE A 213 13.89 13.00 11.11
C ILE A 213 15.00 13.89 10.52
N ARG A 214 14.63 14.98 9.84
CA ARG A 214 15.56 15.96 9.27
C ARG A 214 16.49 16.58 10.33
N GLU A 215 15.93 17.02 11.45
CA GLU A 215 16.70 17.60 12.56
C GLU A 215 17.66 16.59 13.20
N ARG A 216 17.22 15.35 13.38
CA ARG A 216 18.05 14.26 13.91
C ARG A 216 19.26 14.01 12.99
N MET A 217 19.06 14.03 11.67
CA MET A 217 20.14 13.86 10.70
C MET A 217 21.10 15.05 10.65
N ARG A 218 20.61 16.29 10.74
CA ARG A 218 21.48 17.48 10.88
C ARG A 218 22.39 17.38 12.09
N LYS A 219 21.83 17.05 13.26
CA LYS A 219 22.61 16.88 14.51
C LYS A 219 23.64 15.75 14.45
N LYS A 220 23.37 14.67 13.71
CA LYS A 220 24.35 13.59 13.49
C LYS A 220 25.50 14.04 12.58
N ARG A 221 25.23 14.89 11.59
CA ARG A 221 26.24 15.45 10.69
C ARG A 221 27.16 16.45 11.39
N ASP A 222 26.63 17.28 12.28
CA ASP A 222 27.43 18.29 13.01
C ASP A 222 28.30 17.70 14.14
N LYS A 223 28.13 16.40 14.45
CA LYS A 223 28.88 15.66 15.48
C LYS A 223 29.92 14.68 14.91
N GLY A 224 30.02 14.56 13.59
CA GLY A 224 31.01 13.73 12.89
C GLY A 224 31.97 14.61 12.11
#